data_AF-A0A529L7X0-F1
#
_entry.id   AF-A0A529L7X0-F1
#
_cell.length_a   1.000
_cell.length_b   1.000
_cell.length_c   1.000
_cell.angle_alpha   90.00
_cell.angle_beta   90.00
_cell.angle_gamma   90.00
#
_symmetry.space_group_name_H-M   'P 1'
#
loop_
_entity.id
_entity.type
_entity.pdbx_description
1 polymer ?
#
loop_
_entity_poly.entity_id
_entity_poly.type
_entity_poly.pdbx_seq_one_letter_code
_entity_poly.pdbx_strand_id
1 'polypeptide(L)' 'LIAVELKISQRAALDLVIELGIREVTGRGRYRAWGIL' A
#
# COMPACT_ATOMS: atom_id res chain seq x y z
N LEU A 1 -1.56 1.99 -6.23
CA LEU A 1 -1.59 0.80 -5.36
C LEU A 1 -0.26 0.11 -5.55
N ILE A 2 0.51 -0.06 -4.48
CA ILE A 2 1.82 -0.72 -4.49
C ILE A 2 1.72 -2.10 -5.16
N ALA A 3 0.61 -2.80 -4.93
CA ALA A 3 0.32 -4.08 -5.57
C ALA A 3 0.30 -4.03 -7.12
N VAL A 4 -0.22 -2.96 -7.71
CA VAL A 4 -0.33 -2.81 -9.17
C VAL A 4 1.03 -2.46 -9.78
N GLU A 5 1.77 -1.58 -9.11
CA GLU A 5 3.10 -1.15 -9.56
C GLU A 5 4.11 -2.30 -9.51
N LEU A 6 4.07 -3.09 -8.43
CA LEU A 6 4.93 -4.24 -8.23
C LEU A 6 4.40 -5.53 -8.89
N LYS A 7 3.23 -5.49 -9.55
CA LYS A 7 2.54 -6.65 -10.14
C LYS A 7 2.38 -7.83 -9.16
N ILE A 8 2.17 -7.53 -7.89
CA ILE A 8 1.96 -8.51 -6.83
C ILE A 8 0.49 -8.54 -6.40
N SER A 9 0.10 -9.60 -5.68
CA SER A 9 -1.23 -9.67 -5.11
C SER A 9 -1.42 -8.59 -4.02
N GLN A 10 -2.67 -8.20 -3.76
CA GLN A 10 -3.00 -7.30 -2.65
C GLN A 10 -2.54 -7.87 -1.29
N ARG A 11 -2.56 -9.19 -1.13
CA ARG A 11 -2.07 -9.86 0.08
C ARG A 11 -0.57 -9.67 0.25
N ALA A 12 0.20 -9.93 -0.82
CA ALA A 12 1.65 -9.75 -0.81
C ALA A 12 2.05 -8.28 -0.57
N ALA A 13 1.26 -7.32 -1.08
CA ALA A 13 1.49 -5.90 -0.79
C ALA A 13 1.22 -5.55 0.68
N LEU A 14 0.20 -6.14 1.31
CA LEU A 14 -0.06 -5.97 2.75
C LEU A 14 1.04 -6.58 3.62
N ASP A 15 1.53 -7.75 3.24
CA ASP A 15 2.63 -8.42 3.94
C ASP A 15 3.92 -7.56 3.85
N LEU A 16 4.21 -7.01 2.68
CA LEU A 16 5.34 -6.10 2.44
C LEU A 16 5.25 -4.81 3.28
N VAL A 17 4.05 -4.22 3.38
CA VAL A 17 3.75 -3.02 4.20
C VAL A 17 4.03 -3.29 5.68
N ILE A 18 3.67 -4.48 6.17
CA ILE A 18 3.92 -4.91 7.55
C ILE A 18 5.42 -5.15 7.77
N GLU A 19 6.08 -5.87 6.87
CA GLU A 19 7.51 -6.21 6.97
C GLU A 19 8.41 -4.97 6.92
N LEU A 20 8.07 -4.01 6.06
CA LEU A 20 8.85 -2.79 5.88
C LEU A 20 8.40 -1.65 6.82
N GLY A 21 7.36 -1.86 7.63
CA GLY A 21 6.80 -0.84 8.53
C GLY A 21 6.20 0.38 7.81
N ILE A 22 6.00 0.30 6.49
CA ILE A 22 5.49 1.37 5.65
C ILE A 22 3.99 1.18 5.50
N ARG A 23 3.18 2.18 5.84
CA ARG A 23 1.72 2.07 5.72
C ARG A 23 1.23 2.48 4.33
N GLU A 24 0.57 1.58 3.60
CA GLU A 24 -0.11 1.94 2.35
C GLU A 24 -1.40 2.72 2.66
N VAL A 25 -1.51 3.95 2.14
CA VAL A 25 -2.60 4.90 2.44
C VAL A 25 -3.63 4.93 1.31
N THR A 26 -4.03 3.78 0.80
CA THR A 26 -5.06 3.72 -0.25
C THR A 26 -6.42 3.41 0.33
N GLY A 27 -7.13 4.49 0.70
CA GLY A 27 -8.53 4.46 1.08
C GLY A 27 -9.41 4.12 -0.12
N ARG A 28 -10.21 3.05 0.00
CA ARG A 28 -11.28 2.73 -0.95
C ARG A 28 -12.34 3.83 -0.88
N GLY A 29 -12.29 4.75 -1.84
CA GLY A 29 -13.35 5.73 -2.08
C GLY A 29 -13.19 7.00 -1.25
N ARG A 30 -12.74 8.05 -1.94
CA ARG A 30 -12.52 9.44 -1.50
C ARG A 30 -11.29 9.65 -0.62
N TYR A 31 -10.45 10.58 -1.08
CA TYR A 31 -9.29 11.18 -0.41
C TYR A 31 -7.94 10.46 -0.59
N ARG A 32 -7.08 11.22 -1.28
CA ARG A 32 -5.62 11.19 -1.32
C ARG A 32 -5.03 10.81 0.06
N ALA A 33 -3.89 10.14 0.07
CA ALA A 33 -2.60 10.83 0.18
C ALA A 33 -1.44 9.82 0.13
N TRP A 34 -0.31 10.31 -0.35
CA TRP A 34 1.01 9.78 -0.09
C TRP A 34 1.34 10.14 1.37
N GLY A 35 1.89 9.21 2.14
CA GLY A 35 2.27 9.47 3.53
C GLY A 35 3.58 8.78 3.84
N ILE A 36 4.69 9.42 3.44
CA ILE A 36 5.95 9.27 4.16
C ILE A 36 5.76 10.08 5.44
N LEU A 37 5.78 9.41 6.60
CA LEU A 37 6.16 10.01 7.87
C LEU A 37 7.66 9.77 8.05
#